data_AF-A0ABD5DI97-F1
#
_entry.id   AF-A0ABD5DI97-F1
#
_cell.length_a   1.000
_cell.length_b   1.000
_cell.length_c   1.000
_cell.angle_alpha   90.00
_cell.angle_beta   90.00
_cell.angle_gamma   90.00
#
_symmetry.space_group_name_H-M   'P 1'
#
loop_
_entity.id
_entity.type
_entity.pdbx_description
1 polymer ?
#
loop_
_entity_poly.entity_id
_entity_poly.type
_entity_poly.pdbx_seq_one_letter_code
_entity_poly.pdbx_strand_id
1 'polypeptide(L)'
;MQDCAAQIVEGIRILAHILQPEEVLIGIEDNKPQAISMLRAVLCDAHGISLRVIPTKYPSGGAKQLTQILTGKQVPHGGRSSDIG
;
A
#
# COMPACT_ATOMS: atom_id res chain seq x y z
N MET A 1 -15.78 1.12 -2.41
CA MET A 1 -14.32 1.01 -2.69
C MET A 1 -14.00 0.20 -3.95
N GLN A 2 -14.95 -0.58 -4.51
CA GLN A 2 -14.70 -1.44 -5.66
C GLN A 2 -14.65 -0.67 -7.00
N ASP A 3 -15.29 0.49 -7.12
CA ASP A 3 -15.34 1.25 -8.38
C ASP A 3 -14.24 2.31 -8.57
N CYS A 4 -13.26 2.40 -7.65
CA CYS A 4 -12.29 3.51 -7.61
C CYS A 4 -10.84 3.11 -7.90
N ALA A 5 -10.56 1.91 -8.41
CA ALA A 5 -9.18 1.43 -8.59
C ALA A 5 -8.33 2.36 -9.47
N ALA A 6 -8.88 2.87 -10.58
CA ALA A 6 -8.22 3.84 -11.44
C ALA A 6 -7.96 5.18 -10.71
N GLN A 7 -8.91 5.65 -9.89
CA GLN A 7 -8.77 6.89 -9.12
C GLN A 7 -7.70 6.76 -8.02
N ILE A 8 -7.59 5.59 -7.39
CA ILE A 8 -6.55 5.29 -6.40
C ILE A 8 -5.17 5.37 -7.05
N VAL A 9 -5.00 4.74 -8.22
CA VAL A 9 -3.73 4.77 -8.95
C VAL A 9 -3.37 6.19 -9.39
N GLU A 10 -4.35 6.97 -9.85
CA GLU A 10 -4.08 8.36 -10.23
C GLU A 10 -3.67 9.22 -9.03
N GLY A 11 -4.34 9.07 -7.89
CA GLY A 11 -3.95 9.74 -6.65
C GLY A 11 -2.52 9.38 -6.21
N ILE A 12 -2.15 8.10 -6.35
CA ILE A 12 -0.79 7.64 -6.08
C ILE A 12 0.22 8.30 -7.04
N ARG A 13 -0.10 8.43 -8.34
CA ARG A 13 0.79 9.08 -9.31
C ARG A 13 1.03 10.55 -9.00
N ILE A 14 -0.01 11.27 -8.57
CA ILE A 14 0.12 12.67 -8.13
C ILE A 14 1.07 12.76 -6.94
N LEU A 15 0.86 11.92 -5.92
CA LEU A 15 1.73 11.90 -4.73
C LEU A 15 3.16 11.49 -5.08
N ALA A 16 3.35 10.51 -5.95
CA ALA A 16 4.66 10.08 -6.41
C ALA A 16 5.40 11.17 -7.20
N HIS A 17 4.67 11.99 -7.98
CA HIS A 17 5.26 13.14 -8.67
C HIS A 17 5.76 14.22 -7.70
N ILE A 18 5.02 14.45 -6.60
CA ILE A 18 5.35 15.48 -5.60
C ILE A 18 6.47 15.02 -4.67
N LEU A 19 6.37 13.79 -4.14
CA LEU A 19 7.25 13.28 -3.10
C LEU A 19 8.49 12.56 -3.66
N GLN A 20 8.47 12.20 -4.95
CA GLN A 20 9.55 11.44 -5.62
C GLN A 20 10.04 10.22 -4.81
N PRO A 21 9.13 9.33 -4.35
CA PRO A 21 9.53 8.17 -3.58
C PRO A 21 10.29 7.17 -4.45
N GLU A 22 11.22 6.44 -3.84
CA GLU A 22 11.94 5.35 -4.53
C GLU A 22 11.01 4.17 -4.85
N GLU A 23 10.01 3.88 -4.00
CA GLU A 23 9.04 2.80 -4.18
C GLU A 23 7.68 3.18 -3.57
N VAL A 24 6.59 2.73 -4.20
CA VAL A 24 5.24 2.80 -3.63
C VAL A 24 4.69 1.38 -3.40
N LEU A 25 4.18 1.14 -2.20
CA LEU A 25 3.58 -0.15 -1.81
C LEU A 25 2.08 0.01 -1.51
N ILE A 26 1.25 -0.82 -2.15
CA ILE A 26 -0.19 -0.91 -1.88
C ILE A 26 -0.45 -2.21 -1.11
N GLY A 27 -0.91 -2.10 0.13
CA GLY A 27 -1.34 -3.24 0.94
C GLY A 27 -2.85 -3.50 0.78
N ILE A 28 -3.24 -4.74 0.49
CA ILE A 28 -4.66 -5.14 0.44
C ILE A 28 -4.88 -6.48 1.15
N GLU A 29 -5.93 -6.56 1.94
CA GLU A 29 -6.30 -7.80 2.63
C GLU A 29 -6.78 -8.88 1.65
N ASP A 30 -6.39 -10.13 1.90
CA ASP A 30 -6.73 -11.32 1.08
C ASP A 30 -8.24 -11.61 1.00
N ASN A 31 -9.04 -11.12 1.96
CA ASN A 31 -10.49 -11.22 1.93
C ASN A 31 -11.17 -10.33 0.85
N LYS A 32 -10.42 -9.57 0.05
CA LYS A 32 -10.93 -8.70 -1.03
C LYS A 32 -10.47 -9.13 -2.43
N PRO A 33 -10.79 -10.35 -2.89
CA PRO A 33 -10.29 -10.90 -4.15
C PRO A 33 -10.66 -10.06 -5.38
N GLN A 34 -11.86 -9.47 -5.40
CA GLN A 34 -12.31 -8.60 -6.50
C GLN A 34 -11.44 -7.33 -6.62
N ALA A 35 -11.13 -6.67 -5.49
CA ALA A 35 -10.30 -5.48 -5.48
C ALA A 35 -8.82 -5.80 -5.83
N ILE A 36 -8.32 -6.96 -5.40
CA ILE A 36 -7.00 -7.46 -5.81
C ILE A 36 -6.94 -7.61 -7.33
N SER A 37 -7.96 -8.23 -7.93
CA SER A 37 -8.02 -8.43 -9.38
C SER A 37 -8.04 -7.10 -10.15
N MET A 38 -8.88 -6.15 -9.73
CA MET A 38 -8.96 -4.83 -10.38
C MET A 38 -7.66 -4.03 -10.23
N LEU A 39 -7.05 -4.02 -9.04
CA LEU A 39 -5.78 -3.32 -8.83
C LEU A 39 -4.66 -3.95 -9.67
N ARG A 40 -4.59 -5.27 -9.76
CA ARG A 40 -3.61 -5.95 -10.63
C ARG A 40 -3.79 -5.56 -12.10
N ALA A 41 -5.03 -5.46 -12.57
CA ALA A 41 -5.31 -5.05 -13.95
C ALA A 41 -4.86 -3.61 -14.22
N VAL A 42 -5.15 -2.67 -13.30
CA VAL A 42 -4.77 -1.25 -13.46
C VAL A 42 -3.27 -1.02 -13.28
N LEU A 43 -2.62 -1.82 -12.43
CA LEU A 43 -1.17 -1.70 -12.15
C LEU A 43 -0.28 -2.44 -13.16
N CYS A 44 -0.83 -3.13 -14.16
CA CYS A 44 -0.03 -3.91 -15.13
C CYS A 44 1.02 -3.04 -15.85
N ASP A 45 0.69 -1.79 -16.13
CA ASP A 45 1.55 -0.82 -16.83
C ASP A 45 2.19 0.21 -15.88
N ALA A 46 1.99 0.06 -14.57
CA ALA A 46 2.50 0.99 -13.57
C ALA A 46 3.90 0.56 -13.09
N HIS A 47 4.92 1.34 -13.46
CA HIS A 47 6.28 1.16 -12.94
C HIS A 47 6.45 1.87 -11.58
N GLY A 48 7.09 1.21 -10.61
CA GLY A 48 7.37 1.78 -9.29
C GLY A 48 6.25 1.63 -8.25
N ILE A 49 5.14 0.97 -8.59
CA ILE A 49 4.03 0.68 -7.67
C ILE A 49 3.86 -0.84 -7.53
N SER A 50 3.95 -1.34 -6.30
CA SER A 50 3.91 -2.76 -5.97
C SER A 50 2.68 -3.10 -5.13
N LEU A 51 1.88 -4.09 -5.55
CA LEU A 51 0.73 -4.60 -4.80
C LEU A 51 1.12 -5.78 -3.91
N ARG A 52 0.85 -5.68 -2.59
CA ARG A 52 1.07 -6.73 -1.60
C ARG A 52 -0.26 -7.17 -1.00
N VAL A 53 -0.59 -8.45 -1.20
CA VAL A 53 -1.75 -9.08 -0.54
C VAL A 53 -1.32 -9.55 0.84
N ILE A 54 -2.05 -9.13 1.88
CA ILE A 54 -1.75 -9.43 3.28
C ILE A 54 -2.87 -10.27 3.91
N PRO A 55 -2.56 -11.15 4.88
CA PRO A 55 -3.59 -11.95 5.54
C PRO A 55 -4.57 -11.05 6.30
N THR A 56 -5.87 -11.38 6.23
CA THR A 56 -6.90 -10.75 7.07
C THR A 56 -6.73 -11.19 8.53
N LYS A 57 -5.81 -10.55 9.27
CA LYS A 57 -5.64 -10.75 10.73
C LYS A 57 -5.84 -9.44 11.47
N TYR A 58 -6.85 -9.45 12.36
CA TYR A 58 -7.09 -8.44 13.39
C TYR A 58 -6.47 -8.92 14.73
N PRO A 59 -5.97 -8.04 15.62
CA PRO A 59 -6.00 -6.59 15.56
C PRO A 59 -4.71 -6.00 14.97
N SER A 60 -4.85 -5.26 13.88
CA SER A 60 -3.77 -4.65 13.09
C SER A 60 -3.92 -3.13 12.95
N GLY A 61 -4.66 -2.49 13.86
CA GLY A 61 -5.08 -1.08 13.79
C GLY A 61 -3.98 -0.02 13.94
N GLY A 62 -2.70 -0.38 13.97
CA GLY A 62 -1.61 0.60 13.97
C GLY A 62 -0.95 0.66 12.59
N ALA A 63 -0.90 1.84 11.96
CA ALA A 63 -0.09 2.09 10.76
C ALA A 63 1.32 1.47 10.86
N LYS A 64 1.88 1.40 12.07
CA LYS A 64 3.15 0.73 12.41
C LYS A 64 3.23 -0.74 11.99
N GLN A 65 2.15 -1.50 12.18
CA GLN A 65 2.12 -2.93 11.86
C GLN A 65 1.95 -3.14 10.35
N LEU A 66 1.19 -2.28 9.68
CA LEU A 66 1.13 -2.25 8.21
C LEU A 66 2.47 -1.90 7.61
N THR A 67 3.20 -0.90 8.15
CA THR A 67 4.56 -0.60 7.68
C THR A 67 5.47 -1.81 7.86
N GLN A 68 5.43 -2.50 8.99
CA GLN A 68 6.22 -3.72 9.19
C GLN A 68 5.85 -4.84 8.21
N ILE A 69 4.56 -5.07 7.96
CA ILE A 69 4.12 -6.12 7.03
C ILE A 69 4.53 -5.80 5.59
N LEU A 70 4.45 -4.53 5.19
CA LEU A 70 4.71 -4.11 3.82
C LEU A 70 6.20 -3.88 3.53
N THR A 71 6.96 -3.37 4.49
CA THR A 71 8.37 -2.97 4.31
C THR A 71 9.37 -3.91 5.00
N GLY A 72 8.90 -4.80 5.89
CA GLY A 72 9.76 -5.57 6.79
C GLY A 72 10.41 -4.76 7.91
N LYS A 73 10.22 -3.42 7.95
CA LYS A 73 10.83 -2.52 8.93
C LYS A 73 9.89 -2.30 10.11
N GLN A 74 10.38 -2.53 11.34
CA GLN A 74 9.63 -2.17 12.55
C GLN A 74 9.81 -0.69 12.87
N VAL A 75 8.72 0.01 13.13
CA VAL A 75 8.76 1.34 13.73
C VAL A 75 9.26 1.19 15.18
N PRO A 76 10.36 1.84 15.58
CA PRO A 76 10.87 1.75 16.94
C PRO A 76 9.84 2.21 17.98
N HIS A 77 9.93 1.68 19.21
CA HIS A 77 9.06 2.09 20.30
C HIS A 77 9.14 3.61 20.51
N GLY A 78 8.00 4.29 20.39
CA GLY A 78 7.91 5.76 20.48
C GLY A 78 8.05 6.54 19.16
N GLY A 79 8.48 5.91 18.06
CA GLY A 79 8.65 6.56 16.75
C GLY A 79 7.35 6.70 15.94
N ARG A 80 7.35 7.59 14.95
CA ARG A 80 6.28 7.74 13.95
C ARG A 80 6.63 6.96 12.67
N SER A 81 5.63 6.56 11.90
CA SER A 81 5.84 5.82 10.64
C SER A 81 6.63 6.63 9.61
N SER A 82 6.55 7.96 9.65
CA SER A 82 7.36 8.89 8.84
C SER A 82 8.86 8.83 9.13
N ASP A 83 9.28 8.26 10.26
CA ASP A 83 10.69 8.26 10.68
C ASP A 83 11.48 7.10 10.03
N ILE A 84 10.80 6.19 9.33
CA ILE A 84 11.41 5.01 8.68
C ILE A 84 11.26 4.97 7.15
N GLY A 85 10.77 6.08 6.56
CA GLY A 85 10.46 6.22 5.14
C GLY A 85 9.07 6.78 4.92
#